data_AF-A0A6L6ACG5-F1
#
_entry.id   AF-A0A6L6ACG5-F1
#
_cell.length_a   1.000
_cell.length_b   1.000
_cell.length_c   1.000
_cell.angle_alpha   90.00
_cell.angle_beta   90.00
_cell.angle_gamma   90.00
#
_symmetry.space_group_name_H-M   'P 1'
#
loop_
_entity.id
_entity.type
_entity.pdbx_description
1 polymer ?
#
loop_
_entity_poly.entity_id
_entity_poly.type
_entity_poly.pdbx_seq_one_letter_code
_entity_poly.pdbx_strand_id
1 'polypeptide(L)'
;MGTSAPRAPLDKALVASLTSQYWRVSVADLTTSTQIDLAELVKSNSATTGDVLAADFQTAGRGRLDRTFEAAPGSALLFSFFIKPQRVRSEWGFITLLAA
;
A
#
# COMPACT_ATOMS: atom_id res chain seq x y z
N MET A 1 4.28 30.43 11.72
CA MET A 1 4.13 29.00 11.42
C MET A 1 4.43 28.81 9.94
N GLY A 2 5.57 28.21 9.59
CA GLY A 2 5.95 28.02 8.19
C GLY A 2 5.16 26.88 7.59
N THR A 3 4.36 27.16 6.56
CA THR A 3 3.76 26.11 5.72
C THR A 3 4.89 25.39 5.00
N SER A 4 5.14 24.13 5.36
CA SER A 4 5.98 23.24 4.54
C SER A 4 5.46 23.29 3.12
N ALA A 5 6.33 23.53 2.14
CA ALA A 5 5.95 23.39 0.74
C ALA A 5 5.36 21.98 0.51
N PRO A 6 4.32 21.85 -0.32
CA PRO A 6 3.75 20.54 -0.63
C PRO A 6 4.82 19.64 -1.24
N ARG A 7 4.94 18.42 -0.73
CA ARG A 7 5.85 17.43 -1.31
C ARG A 7 5.32 17.00 -2.68
N ALA A 8 6.23 16.76 -3.62
CA ALA A 8 5.87 16.26 -4.93
C ALA A 8 5.19 14.87 -4.81
N PRO A 9 4.24 14.55 -5.71
CA PRO A 9 3.63 13.22 -5.78
C PRO A 9 4.67 12.17 -6.19
N LEU A 10 4.32 10.90 -6.00
CA LEU A 10 5.12 9.77 -6.45
C LEU A 10 5.30 9.78 -7.97
N ASP A 11 6.56 9.71 -8.41
CA ASP A 11 6.90 9.58 -9.83
C ASP A 11 6.63 8.15 -10.29
N LYS A 12 5.51 7.96 -10.98
CA LYS A 12 5.05 6.64 -11.47
C LYS A 12 6.05 6.02 -12.45
N ALA A 13 6.69 6.83 -13.29
CA ALA A 13 7.65 6.33 -14.28
C ALA A 13 8.95 5.90 -13.59
N LEU A 14 9.44 6.70 -12.64
CA LEU A 14 10.61 6.34 -11.85
C LEU A 14 10.36 5.07 -11.02
N VAL A 15 9.23 4.98 -10.34
CA VAL A 15 8.84 3.78 -9.57
C VAL A 15 8.83 2.55 -10.48
N ALA A 16 8.15 2.60 -11.62
CA ALA A 16 8.11 1.48 -12.56
C ALA A 16 9.50 1.09 -13.08
N SER A 17 10.41 2.06 -13.26
CA SER A 17 11.78 1.81 -13.74
C SER A 17 12.69 1.15 -12.70
N LEU A 18 12.43 1.36 -11.40
CA LEU A 18 13.25 0.86 -10.29
C LEU A 18 12.74 -0.46 -9.71
N THR A 19 11.49 -0.83 -9.97
CA THR A 19 10.88 -2.05 -9.43
C THR A 19 11.15 -3.26 -10.30
N SER A 20 11.40 -4.42 -9.68
CA SER A 20 11.60 -5.68 -10.43
C SER A 20 10.29 -6.19 -11.04
N GLN A 21 10.37 -7.08 -12.04
CA GLN A 21 9.18 -7.68 -12.66
C GLN A 21 8.28 -8.45 -11.69
N TYR A 22 8.85 -8.93 -10.58
CA TYR A 22 8.08 -9.59 -9.52
C TYR A 22 7.15 -8.60 -8.80
N TRP A 23 7.63 -7.40 -8.52
CA TRP A 23 6.89 -6.35 -7.83
C TRP A 23 6.18 -5.46 -8.84
N ARG A 24 4.87 -5.69 -9.03
CA ARG A 24 4.04 -4.90 -9.93
C ARG A 24 3.43 -3.75 -9.14
N VAL A 25 4.11 -2.61 -9.17
CA VAL A 25 3.68 -1.42 -8.42
C VAL A 25 2.75 -0.56 -9.25
N SER A 26 1.54 -0.36 -8.74
CA SER A 26 0.58 0.63 -9.23
C SER A 26 0.50 1.81 -8.25
N VAL A 27 0.37 3.02 -8.78
CA VAL A 27 0.31 4.26 -7.97
C VAL A 27 -1.01 4.98 -8.24
N ALA A 28 -1.82 5.11 -7.20
CA ALA A 28 -3.04 5.91 -7.20
C ALA A 28 -2.78 7.31 -6.63
N ASP A 29 -3.35 8.34 -7.24
CA ASP A 29 -3.21 9.71 -6.69
C ASP A 29 -4.05 9.86 -5.40
N LEU A 30 -5.18 9.17 -5.34
CA LEU A 30 -6.12 9.19 -4.23
C LEU A 30 -6.84 7.84 -4.10
N THR A 31 -6.97 7.34 -2.88
CA THR A 31 -7.82 6.19 -2.55
C THR A 31 -8.48 6.37 -1.18
N THR A 32 -9.51 5.59 -0.88
CA THR A 32 -9.99 5.46 0.50
C THR A 32 -8.98 4.71 1.36
N SER A 33 -8.49 3.55 0.89
CA SER A 33 -7.45 2.76 1.55
C SER A 33 -6.81 1.79 0.56
N THR A 34 -5.49 1.85 0.40
CA THR A 34 -4.72 0.90 -0.42
C THR A 34 -4.96 -0.56 -0.01
N GLN A 35 -5.22 -0.82 1.27
CA GLN A 35 -5.47 -2.17 1.76
C GLN A 35 -6.86 -2.70 1.37
N ILE A 36 -7.88 -1.82 1.32
CA ILE A 36 -9.23 -2.20 0.90
C ILE A 36 -9.24 -2.45 -0.61
N ASP A 37 -8.73 -1.51 -1.38
CA ASP A 37 -8.66 -1.60 -2.83
C ASP A 37 -7.91 -2.86 -3.28
N LEU A 38 -6.74 -3.13 -2.67
CA LEU A 38 -5.98 -4.35 -3.00
C LEU A 38 -6.71 -5.62 -2.56
N ALA A 39 -7.42 -5.60 -1.43
CA ALA A 39 -8.24 -6.74 -1.00
C ALA A 39 -9.43 -6.99 -1.94
N GLU A 40 -10.00 -5.95 -2.57
CA GLU A 40 -11.03 -6.08 -3.58
C GLU A 40 -10.49 -6.76 -4.84
N LEU A 41 -9.30 -6.36 -5.31
CA LEU A 41 -8.62 -7.04 -6.42
C LEU A 41 -8.34 -8.52 -6.12
N VAL A 42 -7.98 -8.85 -4.87
CA VAL A 42 -7.83 -10.25 -4.44
C VAL A 42 -9.17 -10.99 -4.49
N LYS A 43 -10.25 -10.39 -3.97
CA LYS A 43 -11.60 -11.00 -3.99
C LYS A 43 -12.14 -11.21 -5.40
N SER A 44 -11.80 -10.34 -6.35
CA SER A 44 -12.18 -10.47 -7.76
C SER A 44 -11.25 -11.40 -8.56
N ASN A 45 -10.29 -12.06 -7.93
CA ASN A 45 -9.24 -12.86 -8.59
C ASN A 45 -8.42 -12.07 -9.63
N SER A 46 -8.30 -10.76 -9.46
CA SER A 46 -7.53 -9.87 -10.34
C SER A 46 -6.12 -9.58 -9.80
N ALA A 47 -5.85 -9.90 -8.53
CA ALA A 47 -4.53 -9.73 -7.92
C ALA A 47 -3.65 -10.99 -8.01
N THR A 48 -2.36 -10.78 -8.21
CA THR A 48 -1.31 -11.82 -8.19
C THR A 48 -0.27 -11.51 -7.12
N THR A 49 0.32 -12.54 -6.51
CA THR A 49 1.41 -12.35 -5.53
C THR A 49 2.53 -11.48 -6.11
N GLY A 50 2.91 -10.42 -5.39
CA GLY A 50 3.83 -9.39 -5.85
C GLY A 50 3.14 -8.11 -6.36
N ASP A 51 1.81 -8.06 -6.39
CA ASP A 51 1.09 -6.81 -6.66
C ASP A 51 1.24 -5.85 -5.47
N VAL A 52 1.51 -4.60 -5.78
CA VAL A 52 1.66 -3.50 -4.82
C VAL A 52 0.79 -2.35 -5.28
N LEU A 53 0.00 -1.80 -4.36
CA LEU A 53 -0.74 -0.58 -4.57
C LEU A 53 -0.19 0.48 -3.62
N ALA A 54 0.43 1.52 -4.19
CA ALA A 54 0.85 2.71 -3.49
C ALA A 54 -0.14 3.86 -3.74
N ALA A 55 -0.19 4.83 -2.82
CA ALA A 55 -1.01 6.02 -2.98
C ALA A 55 -0.33 7.29 -2.47
N ASP A 56 -0.56 8.42 -3.15
CA ASP A 56 -0.14 9.74 -2.67
C ASP A 56 -0.96 10.21 -1.46
N PHE A 57 -2.23 9.78 -1.38
CA PHE A 57 -3.14 10.12 -0.29
C PHE A 57 -4.24 9.06 -0.06
N GLN A 58 -4.56 8.86 1.22
CA GLN A 58 -5.68 8.03 1.68
C GLN A 58 -6.68 8.86 2.49
N THR A 59 -7.96 8.84 2.13
CA THR A 59 -9.01 9.55 2.87
C THR A 59 -9.58 8.78 4.05
N ALA A 60 -9.45 7.44 4.05
CA ALA A 60 -10.04 6.55 5.06
C ALA A 60 -9.07 5.40 5.40
N GLY A 61 -7.81 5.74 5.71
CA GLY A 61 -6.81 4.76 6.11
C GLY A 61 -7.23 3.97 7.35
N ARG A 62 -6.86 2.68 7.40
CA ARG A 62 -7.26 1.74 8.46
C ARG A 62 -6.06 1.34 9.30
N GLY A 63 -6.20 1.49 10.61
CA GLY A 63 -5.33 0.91 11.62
C GLY A 63 -5.89 -0.40 12.19
N ARG A 64 -5.14 -1.02 13.11
CA ARG A 64 -5.60 -2.22 13.83
C ARG A 64 -6.71 -1.88 14.83
N LEU A 65 -7.62 -2.83 15.04
CA LEU A 65 -8.73 -2.72 16.02
C LEU A 65 -9.64 -1.53 15.69
N ASP A 66 -10.04 -1.42 14.42
CA ASP A 66 -10.94 -0.40 13.88
C ASP A 66 -10.52 1.07 14.09
N ARG A 67 -9.24 1.29 14.43
CA ARG A 67 -8.66 2.63 14.46
C ARG A 67 -8.48 3.17 13.04
N THR A 68 -8.44 4.49 12.92
CA THR A 68 -8.08 5.16 11.67
C THR A 68 -6.56 5.30 11.56
N PHE A 69 -6.09 5.35 10.31
CA PHE A 69 -4.73 5.78 9.99
C PHE A 69 -4.85 7.05 9.16
N GLU A 70 -4.32 8.16 9.69
CA GLU A 70 -4.40 9.48 9.07
C GLU A 70 -2.99 9.96 8.72
N ALA A 71 -2.84 10.45 7.49
CA ALA A 71 -1.61 11.09 7.02
C ALA A 71 -2.00 12.25 6.11
N ALA A 72 -1.40 13.43 6.32
CA ALA A 72 -1.56 14.54 5.38
C ALA A 72 -1.00 14.13 4.00
N PRO A 73 -1.50 14.70 2.89
CA PRO A 73 -1.01 14.40 1.54
C PRO A 73 0.52 14.51 1.44
N GLY A 74 1.17 13.48 0.88
CA GLY A 74 2.62 13.41 0.74
C GLY A 74 3.43 13.29 2.04
N SER A 75 2.78 13.22 3.22
CA SER A 75 3.49 13.17 4.51
C SER A 75 4.06 11.79 4.84
N ALA A 76 3.50 10.72 4.25
CA ALA A 76 3.88 9.32 4.45
C ALA A 76 3.91 8.56 3.13
N LEU A 77 4.70 7.48 3.07
CA LEU A 77 4.62 6.49 1.99
C LEU A 77 3.49 5.52 2.33
N LEU A 78 2.40 5.56 1.56
CA LEU A 78 1.23 4.71 1.76
C LEU A 78 1.25 3.60 0.72
N PHE A 79 1.30 2.35 1.16
CA PHE A 79 1.22 1.21 0.25
C PHE A 79 0.71 -0.06 0.93
N SER A 80 0.18 -0.95 0.11
CA SER A 80 -0.18 -2.32 0.47
C SER A 80 0.37 -3.28 -0.57
N PHE A 81 0.73 -4.49 -0.17
CA PHE A 81 1.20 -5.52 -1.10
C PHE A 81 0.50 -6.86 -0.86
N PHE A 82 0.34 -7.64 -1.92
CA PHE A 82 -0.31 -8.94 -1.87
C PHE A 82 0.71 -10.07 -1.97
N ILE A 83 0.63 -11.01 -1.05
CA ILE A 83 1.32 -12.29 -1.10
C ILE A 83 0.33 -13.42 -0.80
N LYS A 84 0.55 -14.59 -1.40
CA LYS A 84 -0.10 -15.84 -1.03
C LYS A 84 0.87 -16.67 -0.17
N PRO A 85 0.72 -16.69 1.17
CA PRO A 85 1.66 -17.39 2.03
C PRO A 85 1.73 -18.88 1.72
N GLN A 86 2.94 -19.44 1.66
CA GLN A 86 3.19 -20.88 1.46
C GLN A 86 3.39 -21.62 2.80
N ARG A 87 2.95 -21.01 3.90
CA ARG A 87 3.11 -21.49 5.27
C ARG A 87 1.74 -21.72 5.92
N VAL A 88 1.70 -22.58 6.93
CA VAL A 88 0.47 -22.88 7.68
C VAL A 88 -0.05 -21.62 8.38
N ARG A 89 -1.38 -21.50 8.50
CA ARG A 89 -2.03 -20.28 9.03
C ARG A 89 -1.58 -19.90 10.44
N SER A 90 -1.20 -20.87 11.27
CA SER A 90 -0.67 -20.63 12.62
C SER A 90 0.63 -19.82 12.62
N GLU A 91 1.38 -19.81 11.52
CA GLU A 91 2.63 -19.06 11.37
C GLU A 91 2.42 -17.64 10.82
N TRP A 92 1.22 -17.29 10.36
CA TRP A 92 0.97 -16.03 9.67
C TRP A 92 1.14 -14.80 10.57
N GLY A 93 1.08 -14.96 11.90
CA GLY A 93 1.34 -13.88 12.85
C GLY A 93 2.72 -13.21 12.67
N PHE A 94 3.71 -13.95 12.15
CA PHE A 94 5.05 -13.41 11.87
C PHE A 94 5.11 -12.46 10.67
N ILE A 95 4.14 -12.51 9.75
CA ILE A 95 4.14 -11.67 8.54
C ILE A 95 4.16 -10.18 8.91
N THR A 96 3.40 -9.79 9.94
CA THR A 96 3.39 -8.40 10.41
C THR A 96 4.74 -7.96 11.01
N LEU A 97 5.51 -8.90 11.59
CA LEU A 97 6.83 -8.59 12.13
C LEU A 97 7.88 -8.45 11.02
N LEU A 98 7.75 -9.22 9.94
CA LEU A 98 8.64 -9.14 8.77
C LEU A 98 8.40 -7.88 7.92
N ALA A 99 7.18 -7.32 7.98
CA ALA A 99 6.78 -6.15 7.22
C ALA A 99 6.90 -4.82 7.99
N ALA A 100 7.37 -4.88 9.25
CA ALA A 100 7.50 -3.73 10.15
C ALA A 100 8.67 -2.81 9.77
#